data_AF-A0A536SHI4-F1
#
_entry.id   AF-A0A536SHI4-F1
#
_cell.length_a   1.000
_cell.length_b   1.000
_cell.length_c   1.000
_cell.angle_alpha   90.00
_cell.angle_beta   90.00
_cell.angle_gamma   90.00
#
_symmetry.space_group_name_H-M   'P 1'
#
loop_
_entity.id
_entity.type
_entity.pdbx_description
1 polymer ?
#
loop_
_entity_poly.entity_id
_entity_poly.type
_entity_poly.pdbx_seq_one_letter_code
_entity_poly.pdbx_strand_id
1 'polypeptide(L)'
;GPIIPPSIPMILYALMANASIAALFLAGAVPGLVIALAMMLVVWRTAERRNFPVEPPIPRPARARVLARAALPLGMPVVLLGGIYSGAFTPTEAAAVAALYALVLAGAIYRELGAGRLFATFADTARQSAVILLM
;
A
#
# COMPACT_ATOMS: atom_id res chain seq x y z
N GLY A 1 1.99 -9.82 -8.30
CA GLY A 1 0.93 -9.66 -9.32
C GLY A 1 -0.28 -8.98 -8.70
N PRO A 2 -1.25 -8.48 -9.48
CA PRO A 2 -2.29 -7.48 -9.13
C PRO A 2 -3.35 -7.93 -8.11
N ILE A 3 -3.06 -8.97 -7.34
CA ILE A 3 -4.02 -9.72 -6.51
C ILE A 3 -4.31 -9.00 -5.20
N ILE A 4 -3.35 -8.25 -4.64
CA ILE A 4 -3.56 -7.51 -3.38
C ILE A 4 -4.20 -6.15 -3.71
N PRO A 5 -5.40 -5.86 -3.20
CA PRO A 5 -6.04 -4.56 -3.32
C PRO A 5 -5.32 -3.49 -2.47
N PRO A 6 -5.35 -2.21 -2.87
CA PRO A 6 -5.82 -1.67 -4.15
C PRO A 6 -4.78 -1.89 -5.26
N SER A 7 -5.18 -2.40 -6.42
CA SER A 7 -4.28 -2.56 -7.57
C SER A 7 -4.86 -1.94 -8.84
N ILE A 8 -4.01 -1.27 -9.62
CA ILE A 8 -4.44 -0.55 -10.83
C ILE A 8 -5.10 -1.52 -11.84
N PRO A 9 -4.53 -2.71 -12.16
CA PRO A 9 -5.19 -3.63 -13.08
C PRO A 9 -6.56 -4.12 -12.59
N MET A 10 -6.74 -4.28 -11.27
CA MET A 10 -8.05 -4.65 -10.70
C MET A 10 -9.08 -3.53 -10.87
N ILE A 11 -8.67 -2.26 -10.73
CA ILE A 11 -9.54 -1.10 -10.99
C ILE A 11 -9.91 -1.06 -12.48
N LEU A 12 -8.95 -1.23 -13.38
CA LEU A 12 -9.21 -1.24 -14.83
C LEU A 12 -10.17 -2.36 -15.21
N TYR A 13 -9.98 -3.57 -14.66
CA TYR A 13 -10.92 -4.67 -14.85
C TYR A 13 -12.31 -4.32 -14.34
N ALA A 14 -12.44 -3.75 -13.14
CA ALA A 14 -13.72 -3.36 -12.57
C ALA A 14 -14.45 -2.35 -13.48
N LEU A 15 -13.72 -1.37 -14.00
CA LEU A 15 -14.26 -0.36 -14.92
C LEU A 15 -14.69 -0.98 -16.26
N MET A 16 -13.86 -1.84 -16.87
CA MET A 16 -14.16 -2.50 -18.15
C MET A 16 -15.32 -3.49 -18.03
N ALA A 17 -15.37 -4.26 -16.94
CA ALA A 17 -16.41 -5.26 -16.68
C ALA A 17 -17.68 -4.64 -16.05
N ASN A 18 -17.70 -3.33 -15.83
CA ASN A 18 -18.75 -2.62 -15.09
C ASN A 18 -19.10 -3.28 -13.75
N ALA A 19 -18.07 -3.82 -13.08
CA ALA A 19 -18.16 -4.51 -11.81
C ALA A 19 -17.85 -3.56 -10.65
N SER A 20 -18.34 -3.89 -9.46
CA SER A 20 -18.09 -3.09 -8.26
C SER A 20 -16.63 -3.18 -7.83
N ILE A 21 -15.92 -2.04 -7.85
CA ILE A 21 -14.54 -1.92 -7.35
C ILE A 21 -14.45 -2.35 -5.88
N ALA A 22 -15.42 -1.94 -5.06
CA ALA A 22 -15.48 -2.30 -3.65
C ALA A 22 -15.59 -3.82 -3.45
N ALA A 23 -16.44 -4.49 -4.23
CA ALA A 23 -16.59 -5.94 -4.15
C ALA A 23 -15.33 -6.68 -4.61
N LEU A 24 -14.66 -6.20 -5.67
CA LEU A 24 -13.39 -6.74 -6.16
C LEU A 24 -12.27 -6.59 -5.13
N PHE A 25 -12.20 -5.46 -4.43
CA PHE A 25 -11.24 -5.25 -3.35
C PHE A 25 -11.51 -6.21 -2.18
N LEU A 26 -12.77 -6.41 -1.80
CA LEU A 26 -13.10 -7.38 -0.75
C LEU A 26 -12.76 -8.81 -1.17
N ALA A 27 -13.06 -9.18 -2.42
CA ALA A 27 -12.74 -10.48 -2.99
C ALA A 27 -11.22 -10.73 -3.08
N GLY A 28 -10.42 -9.69 -3.31
CA GLY A 28 -8.96 -9.75 -3.36
C GLY A 28 -8.28 -9.81 -1.98
N ALA A 29 -8.97 -9.44 -0.90
CA ALA A 29 -8.39 -9.40 0.44
C ALA A 29 -7.94 -10.80 0.93
N VAL A 30 -8.81 -11.80 0.80
CA VAL A 30 -8.51 -13.19 1.20
C VAL A 30 -7.33 -13.78 0.41
N PRO A 31 -7.34 -13.82 -0.94
CA PRO A 31 -6.20 -14.35 -1.69
C PRO A 31 -4.94 -13.51 -1.48
N GLY A 32 -5.07 -12.20 -1.27
CA GLY A 32 -3.95 -11.33 -0.93
C GLY A 32 -3.27 -11.71 0.39
N LEU A 33 -4.06 -11.97 1.44
CA LEU A 33 -3.55 -12.45 2.73
C LEU A 33 -2.90 -13.83 2.63
N VAL A 34 -3.50 -14.75 1.87
CA VAL A 34 -2.92 -16.08 1.63
C VAL A 34 -1.54 -15.96 0.98
N ILE A 35 -1.41 -15.12 -0.06
CA ILE A 35 -0.13 -14.88 -0.74
C ILE A 35 0.86 -14.21 0.20
N ALA A 36 0.43 -13.23 1.00
CA ALA A 36 1.29 -12.55 1.97
C ALA A 36 1.85 -13.54 3.00
N LEU A 37 1.02 -14.42 3.57
CA LEU A 37 1.44 -15.45 4.52
C LEU A 37 2.37 -16.48 3.88
N ALA A 38 2.06 -16.92 2.66
CA ALA A 38 2.93 -17.83 1.91
C ALA A 38 4.31 -17.21 1.66
N MET A 39 4.36 -15.93 1.28
CA MET A 39 5.61 -15.19 1.10
C MET A 39 6.37 -15.01 2.41
N MET A 40 5.69 -14.65 3.51
CA MET A 40 6.32 -14.57 4.84
C MET A 40 6.99 -15.89 5.22
N LEU A 41 6.33 -17.02 4.98
CA LEU A 41 6.87 -18.36 5.26
C LEU A 41 8.09 -18.68 4.40
N VAL A 42 8.05 -18.36 3.10
CA VAL A 42 9.18 -18.58 2.17
C VAL A 42 10.39 -17.73 2.57
N VAL A 43 10.16 -16.45 2.88
CA VAL A 43 11.22 -15.52 3.31
C VAL A 43 11.83 -16.00 4.63
N TRP A 44 11.01 -16.37 5.61
CA TRP A 44 11.49 -16.88 6.90
C TRP A 44 12.37 -18.12 6.74
N ARG A 45 11.89 -19.12 6.00
CA ARG A 45 12.67 -20.34 5.74
C ARG A 45 13.97 -20.07 4.99
N THR A 46 13.95 -19.11 4.07
CA THR A 46 15.15 -18.76 3.29
C THR A 46 16.16 -18.01 4.14
N ALA A 47 15.71 -17.08 4.97
CA ALA A 47 16.56 -16.33 5.90
C ALA A 47 17.25 -17.25 6.91
N GLU A 48 16.51 -18.24 7.45
CA GLU A 48 17.06 -19.24 8.36
C GLU A 48 18.06 -20.15 7.65
N ARG A 49 17.73 -20.67 6.46
CA ARG A 49 18.64 -21.54 5.68
C ARG A 49 19.93 -20.84 5.24
N ARG A 50 19.87 -19.54 4.97
CA ARG A 50 21.00 -18.74 4.48
C ARG A 50 21.69 -17.93 5.57
N ASN A 51 21.29 -18.08 6.84
CA ASN A 51 21.83 -17.36 7.99
C ASN A 51 21.95 -15.85 7.74
N PHE A 52 20.83 -15.22 7.35
CA PHE A 52 20.81 -13.78 7.14
C PHE A 52 21.08 -13.03 8.45
N PRO A 53 21.79 -11.89 8.41
CA PRO A 53 22.06 -11.09 9.59
C PRO A 53 20.76 -10.61 10.24
N VAL A 54 20.70 -10.66 11.58
CA VAL A 54 19.53 -10.29 12.37
C VAL A 54 19.82 -8.99 13.12
N GLU A 55 18.94 -8.01 13.01
CA GLU A 55 19.03 -6.75 13.76
C GLU A 55 18.88 -7.02 15.28
N PRO A 56 19.61 -6.28 16.16
CA PRO A 56 19.43 -6.40 17.60
C PRO A 56 17.98 -6.03 18.03
N PRO A 57 17.45 -6.67 19.10
CA PRO A 57 16.09 -6.41 19.56
C PRO A 57 15.86 -4.95 19.97
N ILE A 58 14.68 -4.42 19.63
CA ILE A 58 14.29 -3.07 20.06
C ILE A 58 14.13 -3.04 21.60
N PRO A 59 14.79 -2.10 22.31
CA PRO A 59 14.62 -1.94 23.75
C PRO A 59 13.16 -1.76 24.16
N ARG A 60 12.73 -2.43 25.24
CA ARG A 60 11.36 -2.34 25.79
C ARG A 60 10.79 -0.91 25.87
N PRO A 61 11.52 0.13 26.34
CA PRO A 61 10.97 1.49 26.41
C PRO A 61 10.74 2.13 25.03
N ALA A 62 11.45 1.69 23.98
CA ALA A 62 11.30 2.22 22.63
C ALA A 62 10.19 1.52 21.82
N ARG A 63 9.76 0.31 22.23
CA ARG A 63 8.76 -0.48 21.49
C ARG A 63 7.46 0.27 21.25
N ALA A 64 6.89 0.91 22.29
CA ALA A 64 5.63 1.64 22.16
C ALA A 64 5.71 2.77 21.14
N ARG A 65 6.83 3.51 21.12
CA ARG A 65 7.06 4.59 20.16
C ARG A 65 7.19 4.06 18.73
N VAL A 66 7.86 2.93 18.53
CA VAL A 66 8.01 2.31 17.21
C VAL A 66 6.67 1.78 16.70
N LEU A 67 5.89 1.10 17.55
CA LEU A 67 4.53 0.65 17.24
C LEU A 67 3.62 1.83 16.86
N ALA A 68 3.65 2.91 17.62
CA ALA A 68 2.87 4.11 17.30
C ALA A 68 3.28 4.74 15.96
N ARG A 69 4.58 4.77 15.64
CA ARG A 69 5.06 5.24 14.34
C ARG A 69 4.65 4.33 13.19
N ALA A 70 4.60 3.02 13.39
CA ALA A 70 4.16 2.06 12.38
C ALA A 70 2.65 2.11 12.13
N ALA A 71 1.87 2.49 13.14
CA ALA A 71 0.41 2.60 13.03
C ALA A 71 -0.05 3.62 11.97
N LEU A 72 0.73 4.69 11.75
CA LEU A 72 0.42 5.74 10.77
C LEU A 72 0.35 5.18 9.32
N PRO A 73 1.40 4.55 8.76
CA PRO A 73 1.35 3.92 7.44
C PRO A 73 0.27 2.84 7.33
N LEU A 74 0.08 2.06 8.39
CA LEU A 74 -0.98 1.05 8.48
C LEU A 74 -2.40 1.64 8.44
N GLY A 75 -2.54 2.95 8.68
CA GLY A 75 -3.79 3.68 8.50
C GLY A 75 -4.18 3.86 7.02
N MET A 76 -3.24 3.75 6.07
CA MET A 76 -3.53 3.99 4.65
C MET A 76 -4.58 3.03 4.08
N PRO A 77 -4.51 1.69 4.27
CA PRO A 77 -5.60 0.79 3.90
C PRO A 77 -6.93 1.12 4.58
N VAL A 78 -6.90 1.60 5.83
CA VAL A 78 -8.12 1.94 6.58
C VAL A 78 -8.80 3.18 5.99
N VAL A 79 -8.03 4.23 5.69
CA VAL A 79 -8.57 5.45 5.06
C VAL A 79 -9.15 5.13 3.68
N LEU A 80 -8.42 4.34 2.88
CA LEU A 80 -8.82 4.00 1.53
C LEU A 80 -10.03 3.06 1.50
N LEU A 81 -9.95 1.90 2.16
CA LEU A 81 -11.04 0.91 2.18
C LEU A 81 -12.22 1.40 3.01
N GLY A 82 -11.97 2.04 4.15
CA GLY A 82 -13.01 2.62 4.99
C GLY A 82 -13.78 3.71 4.25
N GLY A 83 -13.10 4.59 3.50
CA GLY A 83 -13.74 5.60 2.68
C GLY A 83 -14.62 5.02 1.57
N ILE A 84 -14.15 3.98 0.88
CA ILE A 84 -14.89 3.30 -0.19
C ILE A 84 -16.08 2.52 0.38
N TYR A 85 -15.88 1.73 1.43
CA TYR A 85 -16.92 0.84 1.98
C TYR A 85 -17.98 1.58 2.78
N SER A 86 -17.65 2.71 3.41
CA SER A 86 -18.65 3.57 4.05
C SER A 86 -19.48 4.39 3.06
N GLY A 87 -19.08 4.43 1.78
CA GLY A 87 -19.69 5.29 0.77
C GLY A 87 -19.37 6.78 0.93
N ALA A 88 -18.42 7.12 1.82
CA ALA A 88 -17.98 8.51 2.01
C ALA A 88 -17.26 9.07 0.78
N PHE A 89 -16.55 8.21 0.04
CA PHE A 89 -15.81 8.57 -1.17
C PHE A 89 -16.04 7.54 -2.28
N THR A 90 -16.08 8.02 -3.50
CA THR A 90 -15.91 7.16 -4.68
C THR A 90 -14.48 6.62 -4.76
N PRO A 91 -14.22 5.54 -5.51
CA PRO A 91 -12.87 4.98 -5.63
C PRO A 91 -11.80 5.98 -6.10
N THR A 92 -12.18 6.92 -6.96
CA THR A 92 -11.29 7.99 -7.47
C THR A 92 -10.99 9.03 -6.39
N GLU A 93 -12.00 9.46 -5.63
CA GLU A 93 -11.82 10.36 -4.49
C GLU A 93 -10.99 9.71 -3.38
N ALA A 94 -11.25 8.44 -3.07
CA ALA A 94 -10.50 7.67 -2.08
C ALA A 94 -9.00 7.57 -2.45
N ALA A 95 -8.69 7.41 -3.74
CA ALA A 95 -7.31 7.43 -4.21
C ALA A 95 -6.64 8.81 -4.00
N ALA A 96 -7.36 9.90 -4.28
CA ALA A 96 -6.86 11.26 -4.05
C ALA A 96 -6.60 11.53 -2.56
N VAL A 97 -7.52 11.12 -1.67
CA VAL A 97 -7.37 11.24 -0.22
C VAL A 97 -6.20 10.40 0.29
N ALA A 98 -6.06 9.16 -0.19
CA ALA A 98 -4.94 8.30 0.18
C ALA A 98 -3.58 8.85 -0.30
N ALA A 99 -3.53 9.44 -1.50
CA ALA A 99 -2.34 10.10 -2.00
C ALA A 99 -1.97 11.34 -1.16
N LEU A 100 -2.96 12.16 -0.79
CA LEU A 100 -2.75 13.30 0.10
C LEU A 100 -2.27 12.84 1.48
N TYR A 101 -2.87 11.79 2.04
CA TYR A 101 -2.45 11.18 3.31
C TYR A 101 -0.99 10.73 3.26
N ALA A 102 -0.59 10.01 2.19
CA ALA A 102 0.78 9.56 1.99
C ALA A 102 1.76 10.75 1.84
N LEU A 103 1.35 11.80 1.13
CA LEU A 103 2.16 13.00 0.92
C LEU A 103 2.42 13.75 2.25
N VAL A 104 1.38 13.92 3.07
CA VAL A 104 1.49 14.53 4.40
C VAL A 104 2.38 13.66 5.31
N LEU A 105 2.19 12.35 5.29
CA LEU A 105 2.96 11.43 6.11
C LEU A 105 4.46 11.45 5.73
N ALA A 106 4.78 11.35 4.44
CA ALA A 106 6.16 11.36 3.95
C ALA A 106 6.83 12.75 4.08
N GLY A 107 6.10 13.82 3.79
CA GLY A 107 6.61 15.18 3.76
C GLY A 107 6.68 15.85 5.14
N ALA A 108 5.59 15.78 5.91
CA ALA A 108 5.48 16.53 7.18
C ALA A 108 5.85 15.70 8.41
N ILE A 109 5.46 14.41 8.45
CA ILE A 109 5.65 13.57 9.64
C ILE A 109 7.04 12.91 9.62
N TYR A 110 7.36 12.19 8.54
CA TYR A 110 8.66 11.52 8.40
C TYR A 110 9.74 12.44 7.84
N ARG A 111 9.35 13.50 7.12
CA ARG A 111 10.28 14.48 6.53
C ARG A 111 11.33 13.83 5.62
N GLU A 112 10.91 12.77 4.92
CA GLU A 112 11.76 12.00 4.00
C GLU A 112 11.62 12.47 2.54
N LEU A 113 10.67 13.37 2.28
CA LEU A 113 10.33 13.87 0.96
C LEU A 113 11.01 15.23 0.70
N GLY A 114 12.08 15.21 -0.10
CA GLY A 114 12.71 16.42 -0.66
C GLY A 114 12.18 16.75 -2.05
N ALA A 115 12.45 17.96 -2.57
CA ALA A 115 11.97 18.41 -3.89
C ALA A 115 12.37 17.47 -5.04
N GLY A 116 13.60 16.96 -5.04
CA GLY A 116 14.06 15.99 -6.04
C GLY A 116 13.35 14.63 -5.96
N ARG A 117 13.10 14.13 -4.74
CA ARG A 117 12.32 12.89 -4.54
C ARG A 117 10.87 13.06 -4.96
N LEU A 118 10.27 14.20 -4.64
CA LEU A 118 8.91 14.53 -5.04
C LEU A 118 8.78 14.56 -6.57
N PHE A 119 9.72 15.22 -7.27
CA PHE A 119 9.75 15.22 -8.74
C PHE A 119 9.91 13.82 -9.32
N ALA A 120 10.82 13.01 -8.75
CA ALA A 120 11.00 11.62 -9.17
C ALA A 120 9.71 10.80 -9.00
N THR A 121 9.01 10.93 -7.86
CA THR A 121 7.74 10.24 -7.63
C THR A 121 6.66 10.65 -8.65
N PHE A 122 6.55 11.93 -8.99
CA PHE A 122 5.63 12.38 -10.04
C PHE A 122 6.01 11.84 -11.42
N ALA A 123 7.29 11.86 -11.77
CA ALA A 123 7.79 11.33 -13.05
C ALA A 123 7.53 9.82 -13.17
N ASP A 124 7.80 9.05 -12.12
CA ASP A 124 7.51 7.61 -12.07
C ASP A 124 6.01 7.34 -12.19
N THR A 125 5.18 8.12 -11.50
CA THR A 125 3.72 8.01 -11.59
C THR A 125 3.23 8.29 -13.02
N ALA A 126 3.70 9.37 -13.64
CA ALA A 126 3.35 9.72 -15.01
C ALA A 126 3.77 8.63 -16.01
N ARG A 127 4.97 8.06 -15.83
CA ARG A 127 5.46 6.94 -16.65
C ARG A 127 4.59 5.71 -16.49
N GLN A 128 4.22 5.33 -15.27
CA GLN A 128 3.34 4.18 -15.02
C GLN A 128 1.97 4.39 -15.67
N SER A 129 1.37 5.57 -15.52
CA SER A 129 0.10 5.91 -16.19
C SER A 129 0.21 5.86 -17.71
N ALA A 130 1.31 6.35 -18.29
CA ALA A 130 1.53 6.31 -19.74
C ALA A 130 1.68 4.89 -20.27
N VAL A 131 2.42 4.02 -19.57
CA VAL A 131 2.54 2.60 -19.92
C VAL A 131 1.18 1.93 -19.93
N ILE A 132 0.35 2.20 -18.92
CA ILE A 132 -1.00 1.62 -18.83
C ILE A 132 -1.90 2.10 -19.97
N LEU A 133 -1.86 3.37 -20.34
CA LEU A 133 -2.71 3.93 -21.42
C LEU A 133 -2.31 3.44 -22.82
N LEU A 134 -1.04 3.05 -23.01
CA LEU A 134 -0.52 2.54 -24.28
C LEU A 134 -0.75 1.03 -24.46
N MET A 135 -1.04 0.30 -23.39
CA MET A 135 -1.35 -1.14 -23.41
C MET A 135 -2.84 -1.37 -23.67
#